data_AF-A0A938MVN9-F1
#
_entry.id   AF-A0A938MVN9-F1
#
_cell.length_a   1.000
_cell.length_b   1.000
_cell.length_c   1.000
_cell.angle_alpha   90.00
_cell.angle_beta   90.00
_cell.angle_gamma   90.00
#
_symmetry.space_group_name_H-M   'P 1'
#
loop_
_entity.id
_entity.type
_entity.pdbx_description
1 polymer ?
#
loop_
_entity_poly.entity_id
_entity_poly.type
_entity_poly.pdbx_seq_one_letter_code
_entity_poly.pdbx_strand_id
1 'polypeptide(L)'
;MADNKAQTTMRWIVSGLGFAVVLGVVIAMLASGHAPSLHFIGSIACGFVTFGLFVFAHLAVWKANAAITKKIAHALALVTNRDFAGAIRVWKKLLPQVGEEHVNELLPRISSAYQEIGSSYGAELVAQLRQLYTDYFDMEKRMKQLDAKGKAMRQAVANRICVTIDKLPEL
;
A
#
# COMPACT_ATOMS: atom_id res chain seq x y z
N MET A 1 9.17 17.99 9.56
CA MET A 1 10.22 18.38 8.58
C MET A 1 11.54 17.61 8.75
N ALA A 2 11.82 16.97 9.89
CA ALA A 2 13.05 16.21 10.12
C ALA A 2 13.16 14.89 9.31
N ASP A 3 12.05 14.19 9.07
CA ASP A 3 12.06 12.89 8.35
C ASP A 3 12.56 12.97 6.90
N ASN A 4 12.31 14.08 6.22
CA ASN A 4 12.65 14.22 4.82
C ASN A 4 14.16 14.28 4.62
N LYS A 5 14.89 14.88 5.59
CA LYS A 5 16.35 15.00 5.54
C LYS A 5 17.02 13.65 5.76
N ALA A 6 16.56 12.87 6.75
CA ALA A 6 17.08 11.53 7.04
C ALA A 6 16.87 10.55 5.86
N GLN A 7 15.71 10.61 5.20
CA GLN A 7 15.42 9.79 4.03
C GLN A 7 16.29 10.13 2.80
N THR A 8 16.55 11.41 2.53
CA THR A 8 17.49 11.77 1.46
C THR A 8 18.89 11.25 1.74
N THR A 9 19.39 11.39 2.98
CA THR A 9 20.73 10.93 3.33
C THR A 9 20.87 9.41 3.19
N MET A 10 19.86 8.65 3.60
CA MET A 10 19.87 7.18 3.47
C MET A 10 19.87 6.72 2.00
N ARG A 11 19.17 7.44 1.11
CA ARG A 11 19.20 7.17 -0.35
C ARG A 11 20.58 7.40 -0.95
N TRP A 12 21.27 8.48 -0.56
CA TRP A 12 22.64 8.76 -1.02
C TRP A 12 23.65 7.74 -0.49
N ILE A 13 23.49 7.30 0.76
CA ILE A 13 24.39 6.30 1.37
C ILE A 13 24.26 4.94 0.68
N VAL A 14 23.03 4.44 0.45
CA VAL A 14 22.84 3.12 -0.17
C VAL A 14 23.28 3.11 -1.64
N SER A 15 22.97 4.16 -2.40
CA SER A 15 23.44 4.30 -3.79
C SER A 15 24.97 4.52 -3.87
N GLY A 16 25.55 5.27 -2.92
CA GLY A 16 26.99 5.48 -2.83
C GLY A 16 27.77 4.21 -2.46
N LEU A 17 27.25 3.39 -1.54
CA LEU A 17 27.86 2.12 -1.15
C LEU A 17 27.85 1.11 -2.30
N GLY A 18 26.72 1.00 -3.01
CA GLY A 18 26.60 0.11 -4.17
C GLY A 18 27.59 0.47 -5.28
N PHE A 19 27.74 1.78 -5.57
CA PHE A 19 28.72 2.26 -6.54
C PHE A 19 30.17 1.99 -6.10
N ALA A 20 30.48 2.20 -4.82
CA ALA A 20 31.83 1.95 -4.27
C ALA A 20 32.24 0.48 -4.33
N VAL A 21 31.31 -0.46 -4.08
CA VAL A 21 31.59 -1.90 -4.16
C VAL A 21 31.84 -2.34 -5.60
N VAL A 22 31.04 -1.88 -6.56
CA VAL A 22 31.26 -2.20 -7.98
C VAL A 22 32.57 -1.60 -8.47
N LEU A 23 32.83 -0.34 -8.14
CA LEU A 23 34.08 0.32 -8.50
C LEU A 23 35.29 -0.40 -7.89
N GLY A 24 35.19 -0.84 -6.64
CA GLY A 24 36.23 -1.64 -5.97
C GLY A 24 36.50 -2.98 -6.65
N VAL A 25 35.46 -3.70 -7.08
CA VAL A 25 35.60 -4.97 -7.83
C VAL A 25 36.23 -4.74 -9.20
N VAL A 26 35.84 -3.66 -9.91
CA VAL A 26 36.42 -3.31 -11.21
C VAL A 26 37.90 -2.91 -11.07
N ILE A 27 38.25 -2.11 -10.06
CA ILE A 27 39.65 -1.72 -9.79
C ILE A 27 40.49 -2.95 -9.41
N ALA A 28 39.96 -3.87 -8.60
CA ALA A 28 40.66 -5.10 -8.22
C ALA A 28 40.90 -6.04 -9.42
N MET A 29 39.96 -6.11 -10.37
CA MET A 29 40.13 -6.89 -11.61
C MET A 29 41.18 -6.26 -12.54
N LEU A 30 41.18 -4.94 -12.69
CA LEU A 30 42.20 -4.24 -13.48
C LEU A 30 43.60 -4.38 -12.87
N ALA A 31 43.72 -4.33 -11.53
CA ALA A 31 44.99 -4.50 -10.82
C ALA A 31 45.57 -5.93 -10.90
N SER A 32 44.72 -6.94 -11.14
CA SER A 32 45.11 -8.35 -11.30
C SER A 32 45.34 -8.77 -12.76
N GLY A 33 45.39 -7.79 -13.69
CA GLY A 33 45.71 -8.01 -15.10
C GLY A 33 44.61 -8.72 -15.91
N HIS A 34 43.44 -8.94 -15.31
CA HIS A 34 42.29 -9.55 -15.98
C HIS A 34 41.40 -8.46 -16.56
N ALA A 35 41.37 -8.34 -17.89
CA ALA A 35 40.38 -7.49 -18.55
C ALA A 35 38.97 -8.05 -18.29
N PRO A 36 38.07 -7.30 -17.62
CA PRO A 36 36.72 -7.78 -17.38
C PRO A 36 36.01 -8.01 -18.71
N SER A 37 35.45 -9.21 -18.89
CA SER A 37 34.71 -9.52 -20.12
C SER A 37 33.45 -8.64 -20.22
N LEU A 38 33.07 -8.29 -21.45
CA LEU A 38 31.87 -7.47 -21.71
C LEU A 38 30.60 -8.08 -21.07
N HIS A 39 30.53 -9.40 -20.96
CA HIS A 39 29.45 -10.12 -20.28
C HIS A 39 29.42 -9.90 -18.77
N PHE A 40 30.58 -9.76 -18.12
CA PHE A 40 30.67 -9.47 -16.68
C PHE A 40 30.18 -8.05 -16.38
N ILE A 41 30.59 -7.06 -17.18
CA ILE A 41 30.13 -5.67 -17.08
C ILE A 41 28.62 -5.58 -17.35
N GLY A 42 28.13 -6.26 -18.39
CA GLY A 42 26.70 -6.32 -18.71
C GLY A 42 25.85 -6.96 -17.61
N SER A 43 26.35 -8.01 -16.95
CA SER A 43 25.67 -8.68 -15.83
C SER A 43 25.56 -7.77 -14.60
N ILE A 44 26.63 -7.04 -14.25
CA ILE A 44 26.61 -6.08 -13.14
C ILE A 44 25.67 -4.92 -13.43
N ALA A 45 25.71 -4.36 -14.65
CA ALA A 45 24.80 -3.30 -15.06
C ALA A 45 23.32 -3.75 -15.01
N CYS A 46 23.02 -4.97 -15.47
CA CYS A 46 21.68 -5.56 -15.39
C CYS A 46 21.23 -5.77 -13.94
N GLY A 47 22.14 -6.24 -13.07
CA GLY A 47 21.91 -6.37 -11.62
C GLY A 47 21.58 -5.04 -10.94
N PHE A 48 22.27 -3.95 -11.31
CA PHE A 48 21.99 -2.61 -10.76
C PHE A 48 20.66 -2.04 -11.23
N VAL A 49 20.29 -2.26 -12.50
CA VAL A 49 19.00 -1.82 -13.03
C VAL A 49 17.86 -2.57 -12.35
N THR A 50 17.97 -3.90 -12.22
CA THR A 50 16.95 -4.73 -11.56
C THR A 50 16.83 -4.43 -10.06
N PHE A 51 17.95 -4.27 -9.35
CA PHE A 51 17.96 -3.86 -7.95
C PHE A 51 17.40 -2.45 -7.75
N GLY A 52 17.77 -1.51 -8.62
CA GLY A 52 17.21 -0.17 -8.63
C GLY A 52 15.70 -0.17 -8.78
N LEU A 53 15.17 -0.87 -9.80
CA LEU A 53 13.74 -1.01 -10.03
C LEU A 53 13.02 -1.65 -8.84
N PHE A 54 13.60 -2.69 -8.23
CA PHE A 54 13.06 -3.33 -7.04
C PHE A 54 12.99 -2.38 -5.84
N VAL A 55 14.07 -1.63 -5.57
CA VAL A 55 14.13 -0.64 -4.49
C VAL A 55 13.15 0.50 -4.72
N PHE A 56 13.00 0.99 -5.96
CA PHE A 56 12.02 2.02 -6.31
C PHE A 56 10.58 1.53 -6.11
N ALA A 57 10.27 0.30 -6.52
CA ALA A 57 8.95 -0.29 -6.32
C ALA A 57 8.64 -0.47 -4.82
N HIS A 58 9.59 -0.99 -4.05
CA HIS A 58 9.43 -1.18 -2.62
C HIS A 58 9.28 0.16 -1.87
N LEU A 59 10.06 1.18 -2.25
CA LEU A 59 9.93 2.55 -1.69
C LEU A 59 8.57 3.17 -2.02
N ALA A 60 8.02 2.93 -3.20
CA ALA A 60 6.70 3.44 -3.59
C ALA A 60 5.59 2.81 -2.73
N VAL A 61 5.63 1.48 -2.53
CA VAL A 61 4.71 0.76 -1.64
C VAL A 61 4.84 1.26 -0.20
N TRP A 62 6.08 1.45 0.28
CA TRP A 62 6.34 1.92 1.63
C TRP A 62 5.79 3.34 1.86
N LYS A 63 5.96 4.25 0.90
CA LYS A 63 5.38 5.60 0.95
C LYS A 63 3.86 5.59 0.92
N ALA A 64 3.26 4.74 0.09
CA ALA A 64 1.81 4.57 0.05
C ALA A 64 1.27 4.08 1.39
N ASN A 65 1.90 3.06 1.98
CA ASN A 65 1.53 2.54 3.29
C ASN A 65 1.71 3.59 4.40
N ALA A 66 2.81 4.34 4.42
CA ALA A 66 3.01 5.41 5.39
C ALA A 66 1.93 6.52 5.30
N ALA A 67 1.50 6.87 4.08
CA ALA A 67 0.41 7.82 3.88
C ALA A 67 -0.94 7.28 4.38
N ILE A 68 -1.21 5.99 4.17
CA ILE A 68 -2.40 5.30 4.68
C ILE A 68 -2.41 5.31 6.21
N THR A 69 -1.32 4.88 6.86
CA THR A 69 -1.22 4.86 8.32
C THR A 69 -1.43 6.25 8.93
N LYS A 70 -0.88 7.29 8.30
CA LYS A 70 -1.11 8.68 8.73
C LYS A 70 -2.58 9.09 8.64
N LYS A 71 -3.28 8.72 7.57
CA LYS A 71 -4.71 9.02 7.41
C LYS A 71 -5.57 8.23 8.40
N ILE A 72 -5.19 6.98 8.72
CA ILE A 72 -5.83 6.19 9.78
C ILE A 72 -5.67 6.89 11.13
N ALA A 73 -4.45 7.26 11.50
CA ALA A 73 -4.18 8.00 12.75
C ALA A 73 -4.96 9.32 12.82
N HIS A 74 -5.07 10.04 11.71
CA HIS A 74 -5.88 11.25 11.62
C HIS A 74 -7.37 10.98 11.87
N ALA A 75 -7.94 9.94 11.23
CA ALA A 75 -9.34 9.57 11.46
C ALA A 75 -9.58 9.13 12.91
N LEU A 76 -8.64 8.41 13.52
CA LEU A 76 -8.71 8.04 14.93
C LEU A 76 -8.68 9.26 15.86
N ALA A 77 -7.86 10.26 15.56
CA ALA A 77 -7.83 11.51 16.32
C ALA A 77 -9.19 12.25 16.24
N LEU A 78 -9.86 12.23 15.09
CA LEU A 78 -11.20 12.79 14.93
C LEU A 78 -12.23 12.07 15.81
N VAL A 79 -12.19 10.73 15.86
CA VAL A 79 -13.03 9.92 16.77
C VAL A 79 -12.77 10.30 18.23
N THR A 80 -11.51 10.42 18.65
CA THR A 80 -11.16 10.84 20.02
C THR A 80 -11.72 12.21 20.37
N ASN A 81 -11.76 13.13 19.38
CA ASN A 81 -12.35 14.45 19.51
C ASN A 81 -13.88 14.46 19.33
N ARG A 82 -14.54 13.29 19.26
CA ARG A 82 -15.98 13.11 19.00
C ARG A 82 -16.47 13.67 17.65
N ASP A 83 -15.56 13.95 16.72
CA ASP A 83 -15.89 14.30 15.33
C ASP A 83 -16.03 13.03 14.49
N PHE A 84 -17.14 12.31 14.72
CA PHE A 84 -17.43 11.05 14.03
C PHE A 84 -17.73 11.27 12.54
N ALA A 85 -18.37 12.38 12.17
CA ALA A 85 -18.66 12.73 10.78
C ALA A 85 -17.37 12.98 9.98
N GLY A 86 -16.42 13.74 10.56
CA GLY A 86 -15.09 13.93 10.00
C GLY A 86 -14.33 12.62 9.86
N ALA A 87 -14.36 11.76 10.88
CA ALA A 87 -13.72 10.44 10.83
C ALA A 87 -14.28 9.56 9.70
N ILE A 88 -15.61 9.50 9.55
CA ILE A 88 -16.29 8.76 8.48
C ILE A 88 -15.87 9.26 7.10
N ARG A 89 -15.79 10.58 6.90
CA ARG A 89 -15.36 11.16 5.61
C ARG A 89 -13.94 10.76 5.25
N VAL A 90 -13.03 10.70 6.23
CA VAL A 90 -11.66 10.24 6.02
C VAL A 90 -11.64 8.74 5.70
N TRP A 91 -12.38 7.92 6.45
CA TRP A 91 -12.45 6.49 6.24
C TRP A 91 -13.08 6.09 4.91
N LYS A 92 -14.14 6.77 4.47
CA LYS A 92 -14.78 6.56 3.15
C LYS A 92 -13.77 6.70 2.01
N LYS A 93 -12.91 7.72 2.08
CA LYS A 93 -11.83 7.92 1.09
C LYS A 93 -10.72 6.88 1.21
N LEU A 94 -10.52 6.31 2.41
CA LEU A 94 -9.43 5.39 2.71
C LEU A 94 -9.76 3.94 2.33
N LEU A 95 -11.01 3.49 2.54
CA LEU A 95 -11.49 2.13 2.27
C LEU A 95 -11.07 1.54 0.91
N PRO A 96 -11.14 2.26 -0.24
CA PRO A 96 -10.70 1.70 -1.51
C PRO A 96 -9.17 1.63 -1.68
N GLN A 97 -8.39 2.27 -0.80
CA GLN A 97 -6.93 2.32 -0.85
C GLN A 97 -6.26 1.31 0.07
N VAL A 98 -7.02 0.65 0.95
CA VAL A 98 -6.47 -0.22 2.00
C VAL A 98 -6.63 -1.70 1.67
N GLY A 99 -5.65 -2.49 2.10
CA GLY A 99 -5.69 -3.95 2.01
C GLY A 99 -6.50 -4.60 3.15
N GLU A 100 -6.69 -5.92 3.05
CA GLU A 100 -7.51 -6.74 3.96
C GLU A 100 -7.27 -6.45 5.45
N GLU A 101 -6.01 -6.41 5.88
CA GLU A 101 -5.61 -6.18 7.26
C GLU A 101 -6.26 -4.92 7.85
N HIS A 102 -6.18 -3.82 7.11
CA HIS A 102 -6.68 -2.52 7.54
C HIS A 102 -8.20 -2.43 7.39
N VAL A 103 -8.79 -3.05 6.36
CA VAL A 103 -10.25 -3.09 6.19
C VAL A 103 -10.92 -3.77 7.39
N ASN A 104 -10.37 -4.90 7.84
CA ASN A 104 -10.91 -5.65 8.97
C ASN A 104 -10.81 -4.88 10.30
N GLU A 105 -9.79 -4.02 10.45
CA GLU A 105 -9.67 -3.13 11.61
C GLU A 105 -10.62 -1.93 11.52
N LEU A 106 -10.77 -1.34 10.33
CA LEU A 106 -11.51 -0.09 10.13
C LEU A 106 -13.02 -0.27 10.12
N LEU A 107 -13.55 -1.31 9.48
CA LEU A 107 -14.99 -1.50 9.33
C LEU A 107 -15.75 -1.56 10.67
N PRO A 108 -15.28 -2.28 11.71
CA PRO A 108 -15.92 -2.22 13.03
C PRO A 108 -15.95 -0.81 13.62
N ARG A 109 -14.85 -0.05 13.48
CA ARG A 109 -14.76 1.33 13.99
C ARG A 109 -15.69 2.29 13.25
N ILE A 110 -15.81 2.14 11.92
CA ILE A 110 -16.76 2.90 11.11
C ILE A 110 -18.20 2.55 11.53
N SER A 111 -18.50 1.27 11.74
CA SER A 111 -19.81 0.82 12.23
C SER A 111 -20.16 1.45 13.58
N SER A 112 -19.22 1.45 14.54
CA SER A 112 -19.42 2.09 15.83
C SER A 112 -19.64 3.59 15.69
N ALA A 113 -18.87 4.28 14.84
CA ALA A 113 -19.07 5.71 14.60
C ALA A 113 -20.46 6.02 14.03
N TYR A 114 -21.00 5.17 13.14
CA TYR A 114 -22.37 5.31 12.65
C TYR A 114 -23.43 5.05 13.73
N GLN A 115 -23.17 4.15 14.68
CA GLN A 115 -24.06 3.93 15.82
C GLN A 115 -24.07 5.13 16.77
N GLU A 116 -22.90 5.71 17.07
CA GLU A 116 -22.75 6.89 17.94
C GLU A 116 -23.45 8.13 17.38
N ILE A 117 -23.48 8.30 16.06
CA ILE A 117 -24.22 9.39 15.40
C ILE A 117 -25.68 9.03 15.09
N GLY A 118 -26.17 7.87 15.55
CA GLY A 118 -27.57 7.45 15.42
C GLY A 118 -27.99 7.04 14.00
N SER A 119 -27.04 6.78 13.10
CA SER A 119 -27.30 6.40 11.71
C SER A 119 -27.33 4.88 11.53
N SER A 120 -28.49 4.27 11.80
CA SER A 120 -28.73 2.83 11.59
C SER A 120 -28.49 2.37 10.15
N TYR A 121 -28.89 3.19 9.17
CA TYR A 121 -28.66 2.93 7.74
C TYR A 121 -27.17 2.85 7.40
N GLY A 122 -26.35 3.77 7.94
CA GLY A 122 -24.90 3.73 7.77
C GLY A 122 -24.26 2.48 8.38
N ALA A 123 -24.71 2.05 9.57
CA ALA A 123 -24.24 0.82 10.18
C ALA A 123 -24.61 -0.44 9.36
N GLU A 124 -25.80 -0.47 8.76
CA GLU A 124 -26.23 -1.54 7.87
C GLU A 124 -25.36 -1.61 6.60
N LEU A 125 -25.10 -0.46 5.96
CA LEU A 125 -24.21 -0.38 4.80
C LEU A 125 -22.78 -0.85 5.12
N VAL A 126 -22.29 -0.57 6.33
CA VAL A 126 -20.97 -1.04 6.78
C VAL A 126 -20.95 -2.56 6.98
N ALA A 127 -22.04 -3.15 7.49
CA ALA A 127 -22.17 -4.60 7.58
C ALA A 127 -22.17 -5.26 6.19
N GLN A 128 -22.89 -4.67 5.22
CA GLN A 128 -22.86 -5.10 3.83
C GLN A 128 -21.46 -4.98 3.21
N LEU A 129 -20.76 -3.87 3.47
CA LEU A 129 -19.38 -3.68 3.03
C LEU A 129 -18.45 -4.76 3.60
N ARG A 130 -18.59 -5.11 4.88
CA ARG A 130 -17.81 -6.17 5.52
C ARG A 130 -17.97 -7.50 4.82
N GLN A 131 -19.20 -7.87 4.46
CA GLN A 131 -19.44 -9.09 3.69
C GLN A 131 -18.78 -9.02 2.31
N LEU A 132 -18.96 -7.92 1.57
CA LEU A 132 -18.39 -7.77 0.24
C LEU A 132 -16.86 -7.82 0.24
N TYR A 133 -16.21 -7.20 1.23
CA TYR A 133 -14.76 -7.29 1.40
C TYR A 133 -14.31 -8.71 1.76
N THR A 134 -15.05 -9.39 2.64
CA THR A 134 -14.75 -10.79 3.00
C THR A 134 -14.82 -11.69 1.77
N ASP A 135 -15.88 -11.55 0.95
CA ASP A 135 -16.04 -12.28 -0.29
C ASP A 135 -14.92 -11.95 -1.30
N TYR A 136 -14.55 -10.66 -1.40
CA TYR A 136 -13.47 -10.21 -2.27
C TYR A 136 -12.12 -10.85 -1.91
N PHE A 137 -11.76 -10.85 -0.62
CA PHE A 137 -10.49 -11.43 -0.15
C PHE A 137 -10.51 -12.96 -0.16
N ASP A 138 -11.65 -13.61 0.11
CA ASP A 138 -11.78 -15.06 -0.02
C ASP A 138 -11.59 -15.49 -1.49
N MET A 139 -12.20 -14.78 -2.44
CA MET A 139 -11.99 -15.02 -3.87
C MET A 139 -10.51 -14.82 -4.27
N GLU A 140 -9.85 -13.78 -3.75
CA GLU A 140 -8.43 -13.54 -3.99
C GLU A 140 -7.54 -14.69 -3.46
N LYS A 141 -7.84 -15.23 -2.28
CA LYS A 141 -7.08 -16.34 -1.67
C LYS A 141 -7.34 -17.68 -2.36
N ARG A 142 -8.60 -17.97 -2.71
CA ARG A 142 -9.01 -19.26 -3.27
C ARG A 142 -8.68 -19.40 -4.75
N MET A 143 -8.61 -18.30 -5.50
CA MET A 143 -8.34 -18.33 -6.94
C MET A 143 -6.90 -17.93 -7.25
N LYS A 144 -5.95 -18.85 -7.01
CA LYS A 144 -4.51 -18.66 -7.34
C LYS A 144 -4.22 -18.42 -8.83
N GLN A 145 -5.17 -18.75 -9.72
CA GLN A 145 -5.15 -18.40 -11.14
C GLN A 145 -6.58 -18.04 -11.55
N LEU A 146 -6.92 -16.75 -11.53
CA LEU A 146 -8.21 -16.30 -12.02
C LEU A 146 -8.27 -16.52 -13.53
N ASP A 147 -9.09 -17.47 -13.97
CA ASP A 147 -9.58 -17.51 -15.34
C ASP A 147 -10.35 -16.20 -15.64
N ALA A 148 -10.67 -15.94 -16.91
CA ALA A 148 -11.35 -14.70 -17.31
C ALA A 148 -12.67 -14.48 -16.52
N LYS A 149 -13.35 -15.57 -16.15
CA LYS A 149 -14.60 -15.57 -15.39
C LYS A 149 -14.39 -15.15 -13.94
N GLY A 150 -13.37 -15.70 -13.27
CA GLY A 150 -12.98 -15.32 -11.92
C GLY A 150 -12.56 -13.86 -11.85
N LYS A 151 -11.77 -13.37 -12.82
CA LYS A 151 -11.40 -11.93 -12.88
C LYS A 151 -12.63 -11.04 -12.99
N ALA A 152 -13.60 -11.41 -13.83
CA ALA A 152 -14.86 -10.68 -13.98
C ALA A 152 -15.69 -10.67 -12.68
N MET A 153 -15.78 -11.81 -11.98
CA MET A 153 -16.47 -11.88 -10.68
C MET A 153 -15.80 -11.01 -9.62
N ARG A 154 -14.47 -11.07 -9.52
CA ARG A 154 -13.71 -10.21 -8.60
C ARG A 154 -13.92 -8.73 -8.91
N GLN A 155 -13.91 -8.35 -10.18
CA GLN A 155 -14.20 -6.97 -10.59
C GLN A 155 -15.65 -6.57 -10.26
N ALA A 156 -16.62 -7.48 -10.42
CA ALA A 156 -18.00 -7.20 -10.05
C ALA A 156 -18.17 -6.95 -8.55
N VAL A 157 -17.47 -7.72 -7.70
CA VAL A 157 -17.45 -7.48 -6.25
C VAL A 157 -16.75 -6.15 -5.93
N ALA A 158 -15.62 -5.84 -6.55
CA ALA A 158 -14.94 -4.54 -6.38
C ALA A 158 -15.85 -3.36 -6.76
N ASN A 159 -16.58 -3.46 -7.88
CA ASN A 159 -17.52 -2.44 -8.30
C ASN A 159 -18.67 -2.27 -7.28
N ARG A 160 -19.18 -3.38 -6.73
CA ARG A 160 -20.19 -3.34 -5.66
C ARG A 160 -19.65 -2.66 -4.40
N ILE A 161 -18.41 -2.96 -4.00
CA ILE A 161 -17.75 -2.28 -2.88
C ILE A 161 -17.73 -0.77 -3.12
N CYS A 162 -17.26 -0.31 -4.28
CA CYS A 162 -17.23 1.12 -4.62
C CYS A 162 -18.62 1.76 -4.55
N VAL A 163 -19.64 1.13 -5.14
CA VAL A 163 -21.02 1.65 -5.12
C VAL A 163 -21.57 1.72 -3.69
N THR A 164 -21.28 0.73 -2.84
CA THR A 164 -21.74 0.74 -1.45
C THR A 164 -20.99 1.78 -0.62
N ILE A 165 -19.70 2.00 -0.89
CA ILE A 165 -18.92 3.10 -0.29
C ILE A 165 -19.54 4.45 -0.68
N ASP A 166 -19.88 4.67 -1.95
CA ASP A 166 -20.46 5.94 -2.41
C ASP A 166 -21.79 6.26 -1.72
N LYS A 167 -22.59 5.22 -1.44
CA LYS A 167 -23.86 5.31 -0.71
C LYS A 167 -23.71 5.57 0.80
N LEU A 168 -22.50 5.45 1.35
CA LEU A 168 -22.28 5.75 2.77
C LEU A 168 -22.61 7.23 3.06
N PRO A 169 -23.47 7.51 4.06
CA PRO A 169 -23.87 8.86 4.38
C PRO A 169 -22.71 9.68 4.93
N GLU A 170 -22.46 10.82 4.30
CA GLU A 170 -21.51 11.84 4.78
C GLU A 170 -22.32 12.87 5.56
N LEU A 171 -22.45 12.64 6.87
CA LEU A 171 -23.12 13.57 7.78
C LEU A 171 -22.32 14.89 7.91
#